data_AF-A0A8J8BQ76-F1
#
_entry.id   AF-A0A8J8BQ76-F1
#
_cell.length_a   1.000
_cell.length_b   1.000
_cell.length_c   1.000
_cell.angle_alpha   90.00
_cell.angle_beta   90.00
_cell.angle_gamma   90.00
#
_symmetry.space_group_name_H-M   'P 1'
#
loop_
_entity.id
_entity.type
_entity.pdbx_description
1 polymer ?
#
loop_
_entity_poly.entity_id
_entity_poly.type
_entity_poly.pdbx_seq_one_letter_code
_entity_poly.pdbx_strand_id
1 'polypeptide(L)'
;MGFIDAFKSPEALEKEGKLKEAAHKYWRKKKYEGAARCYENLGWYDSAAWAWEELQAWDKVAENKEKAASEDSMYWKDAAEAWEKAERFDNAARAYEQYAGEEPWYWENAANAWKKAGDEEKSKESWLQSAKYYAKEAVDDEGIWWEDAAKG
;
A
#
# COMPACT_ATOMS: atom_id res chain seq x y z
N MET A 1 -10.39 28.94 0.68
CA MET A 1 -11.79 29.06 1.12
C MET A 1 -12.19 30.52 1.27
N GLY A 2 -13.09 31.02 0.41
CA GLY A 2 -13.64 32.38 0.54
C GLY A 2 -14.73 32.47 1.61
N PHE A 3 -15.08 33.70 2.03
CA PHE A 3 -16.08 33.96 3.07
C PHE A 3 -17.45 33.28 2.79
N ILE A 4 -17.91 33.34 1.53
CA ILE A 4 -19.18 32.72 1.11
C ILE A 4 -19.06 31.19 1.09
N ASP A 5 -17.89 30.64 0.74
CA ASP A 5 -17.67 29.19 0.67
C ASP A 5 -17.79 28.52 2.04
N ALA A 6 -17.60 29.26 3.14
CA ALA A 6 -17.80 28.76 4.50
C ALA A 6 -19.25 28.30 4.76
N PHE A 7 -20.24 28.94 4.13
CA PHE A 7 -21.67 28.65 4.34
C PHE A 7 -22.24 27.61 3.36
N LYS A 8 -21.60 27.36 2.21
CA LYS A 8 -22.06 26.38 1.22
C LYS A 8 -22.06 24.94 1.74
N SER A 9 -22.94 24.08 1.23
CA SER A 9 -22.88 22.64 1.50
C SER A 9 -21.66 22.02 0.78
N PRO A 10 -21.12 20.87 1.23
CA PRO A 10 -20.04 20.19 0.50
C PRO A 10 -20.49 19.77 -0.91
N GLU A 11 -21.74 19.33 -1.07
CA GLU A 11 -22.32 18.96 -2.37
C GLU A 11 -22.35 20.15 -3.35
N ALA A 12 -22.62 21.36 -2.85
CA ALA A 12 -22.59 22.58 -3.67
C ALA A 12 -21.15 22.99 -4.04
N LEU A 13 -20.19 22.80 -3.14
CA LEU A 13 -18.77 23.07 -3.41
C LEU A 13 -18.19 22.06 -4.43
N GLU A 14 -18.58 20.80 -4.34
CA GLU A 14 -18.23 19.75 -5.31
C GLU A 14 -18.77 20.08 -6.70
N LYS A 15 -20.06 20.48 -6.81
CA LYS A 15 -20.67 20.95 -8.07
C LYS A 15 -20.01 22.20 -8.66
N GLU A 16 -19.39 23.03 -7.81
CA GLU A 16 -18.59 24.20 -8.21
C GLU A 16 -17.12 23.86 -8.53
N GLY A 17 -16.72 22.58 -8.49
CA GLY A 17 -15.34 22.14 -8.72
C GLY A 17 -14.37 22.42 -7.56
N LYS A 18 -14.86 22.92 -6.41
CA LYS A 18 -14.06 23.23 -5.22
C LYS A 18 -13.84 21.98 -4.37
N LEU A 19 -13.24 20.95 -4.98
CA LEU A 19 -13.09 19.61 -4.41
C LEU A 19 -12.33 19.61 -3.06
N LYS A 20 -11.30 20.44 -2.90
CA LYS A 20 -10.54 20.56 -1.64
C LYS A 20 -11.42 21.04 -0.49
N GLU A 21 -12.16 22.13 -0.71
CA GLU A 21 -13.11 22.66 0.26
C GLU A 21 -14.29 21.69 0.52
N ALA A 22 -14.76 20.98 -0.51
CA ALA A 22 -15.80 19.95 -0.38
C ALA A 22 -15.31 18.77 0.49
N ALA A 23 -14.14 18.20 0.20
CA ALA A 23 -13.54 17.09 0.96
C ALA A 23 -13.40 17.41 2.45
N HIS A 24 -12.80 18.56 2.79
CA HIS A 24 -12.66 19.02 4.18
C HIS A 24 -14.00 19.27 4.90
N LYS A 25 -15.09 19.51 4.17
CA LYS A 25 -16.44 19.64 4.75
C LYS A 25 -17.17 18.29 4.84
N TYR A 26 -16.97 17.40 3.89
CA TYR A 26 -17.44 16.02 3.97
C TYR A 26 -16.80 15.30 5.18
N TRP A 27 -15.47 15.40 5.33
CA TRP A 27 -14.72 14.85 6.46
C TRP A 27 -15.24 15.38 7.80
N ARG A 28 -15.34 16.70 7.97
CA ARG A 28 -15.87 17.32 9.21
C ARG A 28 -17.33 16.96 9.52
N LYS A 29 -18.09 16.47 8.54
CA LYS A 29 -19.46 15.95 8.69
C LYS A 29 -19.52 14.42 8.80
N LYS A 30 -18.38 13.72 8.89
CA LYS A 30 -18.25 12.25 8.85
C LYS A 30 -18.90 11.60 7.62
N LYS A 31 -19.01 12.34 6.51
CA LYS A 31 -19.47 11.85 5.21
C LYS A 31 -18.26 11.34 4.41
N TYR A 32 -17.58 10.32 4.93
CA TYR A 32 -16.25 9.95 4.45
C TYR A 32 -16.22 9.53 2.97
N GLU A 33 -17.26 8.87 2.46
CA GLU A 33 -17.37 8.49 1.04
C GLU A 33 -17.27 9.72 0.10
N GLY A 34 -17.95 10.82 0.45
CA GLY A 34 -17.88 12.08 -0.29
C GLY A 34 -16.50 12.75 -0.17
N ALA A 35 -15.83 12.60 0.98
CA ALA A 35 -14.46 13.10 1.16
C ALA A 35 -13.48 12.30 0.30
N ALA A 36 -13.56 10.96 0.35
CA ALA A 36 -12.73 10.03 -0.40
C ALA A 36 -12.79 10.31 -1.90
N ARG A 37 -13.99 10.35 -2.49
CA ARG A 37 -14.16 10.68 -3.92
C ARG A 37 -13.61 12.06 -4.30
N CYS A 38 -13.75 13.05 -3.43
CA CYS A 38 -13.17 14.38 -3.67
C CYS A 38 -11.63 14.33 -3.63
N TYR A 39 -11.02 13.52 -2.76
CA TYR A 39 -9.57 13.32 -2.72
C TYR A 39 -9.07 12.50 -3.92
N GLU A 40 -9.77 11.44 -4.33
CA GLU A 40 -9.48 10.66 -5.54
C GLU A 40 -9.47 11.54 -6.79
N ASN A 41 -10.48 12.40 -6.95
CA ASN A 41 -10.58 13.36 -8.06
C ASN A 41 -9.49 14.46 -8.02
N LEU A 42 -8.82 14.66 -6.87
CA LEU A 42 -7.67 15.55 -6.73
C LEU A 42 -6.32 14.81 -6.92
N GLY A 43 -6.32 13.49 -7.06
CA GLY A 43 -5.13 12.65 -7.05
C GLY A 43 -4.50 12.46 -5.66
N TRP A 44 -5.20 12.82 -4.57
CA TRP A 44 -4.66 12.77 -3.20
C TRP A 44 -4.94 11.40 -2.58
N TYR A 45 -4.32 10.37 -3.13
CA TYR A 45 -4.72 8.99 -2.88
C TYR A 45 -4.51 8.52 -1.43
N ASP A 46 -3.46 8.97 -0.72
CA ASP A 46 -3.31 8.65 0.70
C ASP A 46 -4.46 9.24 1.56
N SER A 47 -4.85 10.49 1.31
CA SER A 47 -6.01 11.11 1.98
C SER A 47 -7.34 10.43 1.59
N ALA A 48 -7.45 9.90 0.38
CA ALA A 48 -8.59 9.07 -0.03
C ALA A 48 -8.61 7.73 0.70
N ALA A 49 -7.46 7.06 0.83
CA ALA A 49 -7.31 5.80 1.54
C ALA A 49 -7.74 5.93 3.01
N TRP A 50 -7.32 6.99 3.71
CA TRP A 50 -7.76 7.23 5.10
C TRP A 50 -9.28 7.43 5.21
N ALA A 51 -9.91 8.09 4.23
CA ALA A 51 -11.37 8.26 4.19
C ALA A 51 -12.11 6.94 3.86
N TRP A 52 -11.50 6.03 3.11
CA TRP A 52 -12.02 4.68 2.89
C TRP A 52 -11.79 3.74 4.09
N GLU A 53 -10.72 3.94 4.86
CA GLU A 53 -10.43 3.17 6.08
C GLU A 53 -11.44 3.45 7.20
N GLU A 54 -11.86 4.71 7.37
CA GLU A 54 -12.99 5.08 8.26
C GLU A 54 -14.32 4.38 7.88
N LEU A 55 -14.44 3.88 6.65
CA LEU A 55 -15.59 3.11 6.15
C LEU A 55 -15.31 1.60 6.08
N GLN A 56 -14.11 1.15 6.46
CA GLN A 56 -13.63 -0.23 6.33
C GLN A 56 -13.75 -0.77 4.89
N ALA A 57 -13.69 0.11 3.89
CA ALA A 57 -13.75 -0.24 2.48
C ALA A 57 -12.37 -0.70 1.99
N TRP A 58 -11.87 -1.81 2.53
CA TRP A 58 -10.47 -2.23 2.39
C TRP A 58 -9.99 -2.40 0.94
N ASP A 59 -10.83 -2.91 0.04
CA ASP A 59 -10.55 -2.94 -1.41
C ASP A 59 -10.18 -1.52 -1.94
N LYS A 60 -10.89 -0.48 -1.49
CA LYS A 60 -10.67 0.93 -1.88
C LYS A 60 -9.51 1.59 -1.16
N VAL A 61 -9.21 1.19 0.07
CA VAL A 61 -7.98 1.60 0.77
C VAL A 61 -6.78 1.12 -0.03
N ALA A 62 -6.77 -0.15 -0.41
CA ALA A 62 -5.68 -0.77 -1.15
C ALA A 62 -5.49 -0.15 -2.54
N GLU A 63 -6.55 -0.05 -3.35
CA GLU A 63 -6.51 0.62 -4.67
C GLU A 63 -5.95 2.06 -4.63
N ASN A 64 -6.15 2.78 -3.52
CA ASN A 64 -5.63 4.14 -3.37
C ASN A 64 -4.17 4.13 -2.88
N LYS A 65 -3.79 3.22 -1.99
CA LYS A 65 -2.39 3.03 -1.58
C LYS A 65 -1.50 2.58 -2.73
N GLU A 66 -1.96 1.68 -3.61
CA GLU A 66 -1.22 1.32 -4.84
C GLU A 66 -0.96 2.53 -5.76
N LYS A 67 -1.90 3.46 -5.86
CA LYS A 67 -1.72 4.71 -6.64
C LYS A 67 -0.80 5.70 -5.92
N ALA A 68 -0.85 5.77 -4.59
CA ALA A 68 0.09 6.56 -3.80
C ALA A 68 1.53 6.00 -3.89
N ALA A 69 1.69 4.70 -4.18
CA ALA A 69 2.99 4.04 -4.23
C ALA A 69 3.93 4.50 -5.36
N SER A 70 3.46 5.36 -6.28
CA SER A 70 4.35 6.08 -7.21
C SER A 70 5.09 7.26 -6.56
N GLU A 71 4.66 7.72 -5.38
CA GLU A 71 5.31 8.79 -4.61
C GLU A 71 6.27 8.23 -3.55
N ASP A 72 5.89 7.13 -2.89
CA ASP A 72 6.68 6.42 -1.88
C ASP A 72 6.36 4.92 -1.92
N SER A 73 7.38 4.07 -2.12
CA SER A 73 7.23 2.62 -2.23
C SER A 73 6.62 1.97 -1.00
N MET A 74 6.74 2.60 0.18
CA MET A 74 6.16 2.12 1.44
C MET A 74 4.64 1.92 1.33
N TYR A 75 3.94 2.67 0.47
CA TYR A 75 2.51 2.47 0.26
C TYR A 75 2.15 1.13 -0.41
N TRP A 76 3.09 0.42 -1.05
CA TRP A 76 2.86 -0.96 -1.49
C TRP A 76 2.63 -1.92 -0.32
N LYS A 77 3.32 -1.70 0.80
CA LYS A 77 3.09 -2.44 2.05
C LYS A 77 1.69 -2.16 2.61
N ASP A 78 1.32 -0.88 2.72
CA ASP A 78 0.00 -0.46 3.19
C ASP A 78 -1.12 -1.05 2.31
N ALA A 79 -0.91 -1.06 0.99
CA ALA A 79 -1.82 -1.68 0.03
C ALA A 79 -1.94 -3.19 0.24
N ALA A 80 -0.83 -3.89 0.45
CA ALA A 80 -0.83 -5.32 0.71
C ALA A 80 -1.57 -5.68 2.01
N GLU A 81 -1.34 -4.94 3.09
CA GLU A 81 -2.06 -5.11 4.36
C GLU A 81 -3.56 -4.80 4.22
N ALA A 82 -3.93 -3.79 3.42
CA ALA A 82 -5.33 -3.49 3.11
C ALA A 82 -5.98 -4.60 2.26
N TRP A 83 -5.27 -5.17 1.28
CA TRP A 83 -5.75 -6.32 0.52
C TRP A 83 -5.91 -7.58 1.38
N GLU A 84 -5.04 -7.82 2.37
CA GLU A 84 -5.24 -8.90 3.35
C GLU A 84 -6.51 -8.68 4.19
N LYS A 85 -6.76 -7.45 4.66
CA LYS A 85 -8.01 -7.09 5.37
C LYS A 85 -9.26 -7.23 4.49
N ALA A 86 -9.10 -7.15 3.16
CA ALA A 86 -10.16 -7.39 2.16
C ALA A 86 -10.30 -8.86 1.74
N GLU A 87 -9.49 -9.76 2.29
CA GLU A 87 -9.39 -11.18 1.90
C GLU A 87 -9.03 -11.39 0.40
N ARG A 88 -8.36 -10.39 -0.22
CA ARG A 88 -7.84 -10.42 -1.59
C ARG A 88 -6.38 -10.85 -1.61
N PHE A 89 -6.11 -12.07 -1.19
CA PHE A 89 -4.73 -12.53 -0.96
C PHE A 89 -3.84 -12.54 -2.22
N ASP A 90 -4.42 -12.66 -3.42
CA ASP A 90 -3.69 -12.58 -4.69
C ASP A 90 -3.29 -11.13 -5.06
N ASN A 91 -4.09 -10.14 -4.66
CA ASN A 91 -3.71 -8.73 -4.72
C ASN A 91 -2.66 -8.41 -3.65
N ALA A 92 -2.86 -8.88 -2.41
CA ALA A 92 -1.91 -8.68 -1.31
C ALA A 92 -0.52 -9.22 -1.64
N ALA A 93 -0.46 -10.42 -2.24
CA ALA A 93 0.79 -11.02 -2.69
C ALA A 93 1.49 -10.13 -3.72
N ARG A 94 0.81 -9.72 -4.79
CA ARG A 94 1.36 -8.82 -5.83
C ARG A 94 1.89 -7.51 -5.26
N ALA A 95 1.18 -6.91 -4.30
CA ALA A 95 1.62 -5.68 -3.65
C ALA A 95 2.88 -5.91 -2.76
N TYR A 96 2.97 -7.03 -2.05
CA TYR A 96 4.22 -7.41 -1.36
C TYR A 96 5.37 -7.69 -2.33
N GLU A 97 5.13 -8.26 -3.51
CA GLU A 97 6.17 -8.47 -4.53
C GLU A 97 6.71 -7.14 -5.09
N GLN A 98 5.87 -6.12 -5.25
CA GLN A 98 6.35 -4.77 -5.60
C GLN A 98 7.24 -4.19 -4.50
N TYR A 99 6.81 -4.28 -3.24
CA TYR A 99 7.60 -3.75 -2.11
C TYR A 99 8.90 -4.52 -1.86
N ALA A 100 8.90 -5.83 -2.10
CA ALA A 100 10.08 -6.69 -2.00
C ALA A 100 11.15 -6.42 -3.08
N GLY A 101 10.87 -5.53 -4.05
CA GLY A 101 11.88 -4.96 -4.93
C GLY A 101 12.80 -3.95 -4.22
N GLU A 102 12.33 -3.31 -3.15
CA GLU A 102 13.12 -2.40 -2.31
C GLU A 102 13.53 -3.03 -0.98
N GLU A 103 12.63 -3.79 -0.35
CA GLU A 103 12.84 -4.43 0.97
C GLU A 103 12.69 -5.97 0.85
N PRO A 104 13.73 -6.71 0.43
CA PRO A 104 13.59 -8.09 -0.06
C PRO A 104 13.06 -9.11 0.93
N TRP A 105 13.09 -8.86 2.24
CA TRP A 105 12.48 -9.78 3.21
C TRP A 105 10.95 -9.90 3.05
N TYR A 106 10.28 -8.93 2.41
CA TYR A 106 8.85 -9.03 2.08
C TYR A 106 8.52 -10.11 1.02
N TRP A 107 9.52 -10.74 0.39
CA TRP A 107 9.29 -11.96 -0.41
C TRP A 107 8.65 -13.08 0.41
N GLU A 108 8.87 -13.15 1.73
CA GLU A 108 8.15 -14.08 2.61
C GLU A 108 6.67 -13.72 2.76
N ASN A 109 6.35 -12.43 2.90
CA ASN A 109 4.96 -11.95 2.97
C ASN A 109 4.22 -12.26 1.67
N ALA A 110 4.85 -12.00 0.52
CA ALA A 110 4.32 -12.37 -0.80
C ALA A 110 4.07 -13.88 -0.91
N ALA A 111 5.04 -14.70 -0.51
CA ALA A 111 4.94 -16.16 -0.56
C ALA A 111 3.79 -16.70 0.30
N ASN A 112 3.60 -16.14 1.49
CA ASN A 112 2.52 -16.50 2.40
C ASN A 112 1.15 -16.03 1.87
N ALA A 113 1.07 -14.83 1.27
CA ALA A 113 -0.15 -14.32 0.66
C ALA A 113 -0.56 -15.17 -0.57
N TRP A 114 0.36 -15.54 -1.47
CA TRP A 114 0.07 -16.46 -2.58
C TRP A 114 -0.45 -17.82 -2.09
N LYS A 115 0.12 -18.34 -0.99
CA LYS A 115 -0.37 -19.57 -0.36
C LYS A 115 -1.79 -19.43 0.17
N LYS A 116 -2.15 -18.30 0.81
CA LYS A 116 -3.54 -17.99 1.22
C LYS A 116 -4.48 -17.87 0.02
N ALA A 117 -4.00 -17.36 -1.11
CA ALA A 117 -4.73 -17.28 -2.38
C ALA A 117 -4.92 -18.64 -3.08
N GLY A 118 -4.21 -19.68 -2.66
CA GLY A 118 -4.21 -21.00 -3.29
C GLY A 118 -3.25 -21.15 -4.48
N ASP A 119 -2.41 -20.15 -4.76
CA ASP A 119 -1.40 -20.19 -5.82
C ASP A 119 -0.09 -20.78 -5.27
N GLU A 120 -0.02 -22.12 -5.23
CA GLU A 120 1.16 -22.83 -4.75
C GLU A 120 2.41 -22.61 -5.60
N GLU A 121 2.26 -22.32 -6.90
CA GLU A 121 3.37 -22.14 -7.83
C GLU A 121 4.08 -20.83 -7.51
N LYS A 122 3.36 -19.70 -7.52
CA LYS A 122 3.94 -18.41 -7.14
C LYS A 122 4.40 -18.36 -5.69
N SER A 123 3.70 -19.02 -4.77
CA SER A 123 4.18 -19.14 -3.39
C SER A 123 5.60 -19.73 -3.34
N LYS A 124 5.88 -20.79 -4.13
CA LYS A 124 7.23 -21.39 -4.24
C LYS A 124 8.22 -20.46 -4.93
N GLU A 125 7.80 -19.69 -5.94
CA GLU A 125 8.64 -18.69 -6.60
C GLU A 125 9.05 -17.56 -5.64
N SER A 126 8.11 -16.98 -4.90
CA SER A 126 8.40 -15.94 -3.89
C SER A 126 9.28 -16.49 -2.76
N TRP A 127 9.04 -17.71 -2.27
CA TRP A 127 9.94 -18.38 -1.31
C TRP A 127 11.36 -18.57 -1.86
N LEU A 128 11.50 -18.88 -3.15
CA LEU A 128 12.81 -18.98 -3.81
C LEU A 128 13.52 -17.61 -3.90
N GLN A 129 12.79 -16.50 -4.07
CA GLN A 129 13.42 -15.16 -4.02
C GLN A 129 13.88 -14.81 -2.60
N SER A 130 13.05 -15.07 -1.58
CA SER A 130 13.44 -14.90 -0.17
C SER A 130 14.71 -15.73 0.16
N ALA A 131 14.74 -17.00 -0.22
CA ALA A 131 15.89 -17.87 0.00
C ALA A 131 17.17 -17.38 -0.70
N LYS A 132 17.07 -16.82 -1.92
CA LYS A 132 18.21 -16.19 -2.60
C LYS A 132 18.71 -14.95 -1.89
N TYR A 133 17.80 -14.12 -1.37
CA TYR A 133 18.16 -12.94 -0.59
C TYR A 133 18.94 -13.35 0.67
N TYR A 134 18.39 -14.24 1.51
CA TYR A 134 19.10 -14.69 2.71
C TYR A 134 20.41 -15.42 2.41
N ALA A 135 20.50 -16.19 1.32
CA ALA A 135 21.75 -16.83 0.90
C ALA A 135 22.82 -15.80 0.46
N LYS A 136 22.41 -14.67 -0.12
CA LYS A 136 23.31 -13.56 -0.46
C LYS A 136 23.74 -12.81 0.81
N GLU A 137 22.79 -12.38 1.64
CA GLU A 137 23.11 -11.63 2.86
C GLU A 137 23.98 -12.46 3.81
N ALA A 138 23.76 -13.78 3.92
CA ALA A 138 24.65 -14.65 4.70
C ALA A 138 26.09 -14.68 4.17
N VAL A 139 26.30 -14.60 2.84
CA VAL A 139 27.66 -14.53 2.25
C VAL A 139 28.28 -13.14 2.41
N ASP A 140 27.48 -12.08 2.35
CA ASP A 140 27.94 -10.69 2.50
C ASP A 140 28.23 -10.32 3.98
N ASP A 141 27.44 -10.83 4.94
CA ASP A 141 27.68 -10.70 6.39
C ASP A 141 28.80 -11.64 6.89
N GLU A 142 28.94 -12.84 6.33
CA GLU A 142 30.10 -13.73 6.57
C GLU A 142 31.37 -13.26 5.80
N GLY A 143 31.75 -11.99 5.95
CA GLY A 143 33.01 -11.42 5.44
C GLY A 143 34.30 -11.98 6.09
N ILE A 144 34.28 -13.23 6.54
CA ILE A 144 35.22 -13.92 7.45
C ILE A 144 35.23 -15.42 7.04
N TRP A 145 36.33 -16.11 6.71
CA TRP A 145 37.75 -15.74 6.83
C TRP A 145 38.67 -16.53 5.85
N TRP A 146 38.28 -16.73 4.57
CA TRP A 146 39.03 -17.62 3.65
C TRP A 146 40.54 -17.27 3.47
N GLU A 147 40.95 -16.01 3.68
CA GLU A 147 42.37 -15.61 3.66
C GLU A 147 43.19 -16.00 4.91
N ASP A 148 42.53 -16.28 6.04
CA ASP A 148 43.18 -16.75 7.27
C ASP A 148 42.98 -18.25 7.51
N ALA A 149 41.94 -18.87 6.92
CA ALA A 149 41.85 -20.33 6.81
C ALA A 149 43.01 -20.94 5.98
N ALA A 150 43.70 -20.14 5.17
CA ALA A 150 44.87 -20.52 4.39
C ALA A 150 46.22 -20.31 5.12
N LYS A 151 46.21 -19.90 6.40
CA LYS A 151 47.41 -19.67 7.23
C LYS A 151 47.55 -20.62 8.43
N GLY A 152 46.72 -21.67 8.50
CA GLY A 152 46.80 -22.76 9.48
C GLY A 152 47.59 -23.96 8.97
#